data_AF-A0A356FXV1-F1
#
_entry.id   AF-A0A356FXV1-F1
#
_cell.length_a   1.000
_cell.length_b   1.000
_cell.length_c   1.000
_cell.angle_alpha   90.00
_cell.angle_beta   90.00
_cell.angle_gamma   90.00
#
_symmetry.space_group_name_H-M   'P 1'
#
loop_
_entity.id
_entity.type
_entity.pdbx_description
1 polymer ?
#
loop_
_entity_poly.entity_id
_entity_poly.type
_entity_poly.pdbx_seq_one_letter_code
_entity_poly.pdbx_strand_id
1 'polypeptide(L)'
;MTPVFPFRRCLARFTDYMIWGIATAFALSFELGNFASPSSLFYLSFAVYPLIEAALLCRFGATVGKKLFGLRIVSVDGSLRFSQALKRSCGVFVLGMGAFLPAVSLIAPAVAFVVLIKRRKTPWDIWAKTESEACKTGVFTKILAVGFYAFLLFGSSMTVRHALDRELHLQETYEGLEQAYLETLRPLIVETLSPEAVEKPREARLKLERFQALIAEKRREATAVYDEIEGRISALPSEQLRLPYLTELSAYRDMTNRFFFAESIRLSLFEKLFAEMETAQDPAALREAYMSQLEAYLVGTD
;
A
#
# COMPACT_ATOMS: atom_id res chain seq x y z
N MET A 1 -16.46 47.14 8.00
CA MET A 1 -16.66 45.88 7.24
C MET A 1 -15.97 44.75 7.98
N THR A 2 -16.63 43.62 8.21
CA THR A 2 -16.01 42.47 8.90
C THR A 2 -14.96 41.82 7.99
N PRO A 3 -13.74 41.53 8.50
CA PRO A 3 -12.69 40.91 7.70
C PRO A 3 -13.09 39.49 7.28
N VAL A 4 -12.91 39.18 5.99
CA VAL A 4 -13.16 37.84 5.43
C VAL A 4 -11.87 37.04 5.43
N PHE A 5 -11.91 35.81 5.92
CA PHE A 5 -10.76 34.89 5.96
C PHE A 5 -11.02 33.63 5.12
N PRO A 6 -10.80 33.68 3.79
CA PRO A 6 -11.13 32.57 2.88
C PRO A 6 -10.40 31.27 3.21
N PHE A 7 -9.10 31.34 3.49
CA PHE A 7 -8.28 30.17 3.82
C PHE A 7 -8.73 29.49 5.11
N ARG A 8 -9.04 30.26 6.17
CA ARG A 8 -9.56 29.69 7.43
C ARG A 8 -10.88 28.95 7.19
N ARG A 9 -11.77 29.52 6.37
CA ARG A 9 -13.06 28.89 6.03
C ARG A 9 -12.88 27.59 5.25
N CYS A 10 -11.92 27.54 4.33
CA CYS A 10 -11.62 26.33 3.56
C CYS A 10 -10.98 25.25 4.42
N LEU A 11 -9.96 25.61 5.21
CA LEU A 11 -9.28 24.65 6.10
C LEU A 11 -10.22 24.10 7.17
N ALA A 12 -11.06 24.94 7.77
CA ALA A 12 -12.09 24.47 8.72
C ALA A 12 -13.02 23.43 8.10
N ARG A 13 -13.45 23.68 6.86
CA ARG A 13 -14.32 22.76 6.12
C ARG A 13 -13.58 21.47 5.75
N PHE A 14 -12.33 21.56 5.29
CA PHE A 14 -11.52 20.39 4.98
C PHE A 14 -11.31 19.53 6.22
N THR A 15 -10.94 20.13 7.35
CA THR A 15 -10.80 19.43 8.63
C THR A 15 -12.10 18.76 9.08
N ASP A 16 -13.23 19.45 8.97
CA ASP A 16 -14.55 18.90 9.29
C ASP A 16 -14.86 17.62 8.48
N TYR A 17 -14.61 17.64 7.17
CA TYR A 17 -14.82 16.47 6.31
C TYR A 17 -13.79 15.36 6.52
N MET A 18 -12.52 15.69 6.82
CA MET A 18 -11.51 14.69 7.17
C MET A 18 -11.86 13.98 8.47
N ILE A 19 -12.30 14.70 9.50
CA ILE A 19 -12.75 14.10 10.76
C ILE A 19 -13.93 13.16 10.51
N TRP A 20 -14.92 13.60 9.73
CA TRP A 20 -16.05 12.75 9.37
C TRP A 20 -15.64 11.52 8.57
N GLY A 21 -14.77 11.69 7.57
CA GLY A 21 -14.23 10.60 6.75
C GLY A 21 -13.47 9.58 7.60
N ILE A 22 -12.59 10.01 8.50
CA ILE A 22 -11.84 9.10 9.37
C ILE A 22 -12.80 8.35 10.30
N ALA A 23 -13.76 9.06 10.92
CA ALA A 23 -14.73 8.43 11.83
C ALA A 23 -15.60 7.38 11.12
N THR A 24 -16.07 7.68 9.92
CA THR A 24 -16.89 6.75 9.12
C THR A 24 -16.08 5.60 8.56
N ALA A 25 -14.85 5.83 8.09
CA ALA A 25 -13.95 4.77 7.65
C ALA A 25 -13.64 3.81 8.81
N PHE A 26 -13.36 4.34 10.00
CA PHE A 26 -13.12 3.53 11.20
C PHE A 26 -14.37 2.71 11.59
N ALA A 27 -15.55 3.33 11.63
CA ALA A 27 -16.80 2.64 11.95
C ALA A 27 -17.13 1.53 10.94
N LEU A 28 -17.06 1.81 9.65
CA LEU A 28 -17.33 0.83 8.59
C LEU A 28 -16.30 -0.29 8.58
N SER A 29 -15.02 0.00 8.84
CA SER A 29 -13.97 -1.01 8.88
C SER A 29 -14.13 -1.95 10.08
N PHE A 30 -14.59 -1.42 11.21
CA PHE A 30 -14.92 -2.23 12.39
C PHE A 30 -16.10 -3.17 12.12
N GLU A 31 -17.14 -2.71 11.42
CA GLU A 31 -18.33 -3.51 11.13
C GLU A 31 -18.15 -4.51 9.98
N LEU A 32 -17.42 -4.13 8.92
CA LEU A 32 -17.27 -4.92 7.70
C LEU A 32 -15.97 -5.72 7.63
N GLY A 33 -15.05 -5.53 8.59
CA GLY A 33 -13.78 -6.26 8.68
C GLY A 33 -12.78 -5.94 7.56
N ASN A 34 -13.02 -4.93 6.73
CA ASN A 34 -12.19 -4.62 5.56
C ASN A 34 -11.87 -3.12 5.47
N PHE A 35 -10.59 -2.77 5.62
CA PHE A 35 -10.07 -1.40 5.47
C PHE A 35 -9.79 -1.03 4.00
N ALA A 36 -9.80 -1.99 3.06
CA ALA A 36 -9.13 -1.83 1.77
C ALA A 36 -9.99 -1.25 0.63
N SER A 37 -11.32 -1.11 0.77
CA SER A 37 -12.14 -0.51 -0.29
C SER A 37 -13.15 0.51 0.25
N PRO A 38 -13.19 1.74 -0.28
CA PRO A 38 -14.27 2.69 0.02
C PRO A 38 -15.60 2.10 -0.47
N SER A 39 -16.43 1.64 0.46
CA SER A 39 -17.76 1.13 0.14
C SER A 39 -18.68 2.27 -0.31
N SER A 40 -19.74 1.97 -1.07
CA SER A 40 -20.77 2.96 -1.42
C SER A 40 -21.37 3.64 -0.18
N LEU A 41 -21.41 2.93 0.95
CA LEU A 41 -21.82 3.43 2.26
C LEU A 41 -20.93 4.56 2.78
N PHE A 42 -19.62 4.49 2.54
CA PHE A 42 -18.68 5.56 2.91
C PHE A 42 -19.04 6.86 2.22
N TYR A 43 -19.28 6.84 0.90
CA TYR A 43 -19.69 8.02 0.15
C TYR A 43 -21.09 8.50 0.54
N LEU A 44 -22.03 7.59 0.78
CA LEU A 44 -23.38 7.92 1.22
C LEU A 44 -23.38 8.61 2.59
N SER A 45 -22.44 8.28 3.48
CA SER A 45 -22.30 8.91 4.79
C SER A 45 -22.12 10.43 4.70
N PHE A 46 -21.46 10.94 3.63
CA PHE A 46 -21.27 12.37 3.44
C PHE A 46 -22.57 13.10 3.14
N ALA A 47 -23.60 12.42 2.62
CA ALA A 47 -24.94 13.00 2.45
C ALA A 47 -25.67 13.19 3.80
N VAL A 48 -25.28 12.43 4.83
CA VAL A 48 -25.80 12.56 6.21
C VAL A 48 -25.09 13.69 6.96
N TYR A 49 -23.83 13.97 6.64
CA TYR A 49 -23.02 14.97 7.32
C TYR A 49 -23.66 16.37 7.44
N PRO A 50 -24.38 16.92 6.43
CA PRO A 50 -25.07 18.21 6.56
C PRO A 50 -26.06 18.29 7.73
N LEU A 51 -26.71 17.18 8.10
CA LEU A 51 -27.61 17.11 9.25
C LEU A 51 -26.83 17.25 10.56
N ILE A 52 -25.70 16.55 10.65
CA ILE A 52 -24.79 16.60 11.80
C ILE A 52 -24.16 17.99 11.92
N GLU A 53 -23.69 18.56 10.81
CA GLU A 53 -23.16 19.92 10.78
C GLU A 53 -24.21 20.93 11.26
N ALA A 54 -25.44 20.84 10.76
CA ALA A 54 -26.54 21.72 11.15
C ALA A 54 -26.84 21.64 12.66
N ALA A 55 -26.83 20.44 13.24
CA ALA A 55 -27.03 20.23 14.67
C ALA A 55 -25.91 20.89 15.50
N LEU A 56 -24.65 20.69 15.10
CA LEU A 56 -23.49 21.31 15.75
C LEU A 56 -23.52 22.84 15.66
N LEU A 57 -23.88 23.38 14.49
CA LEU A 57 -24.02 24.82 14.28
C LEU A 57 -25.16 25.40 15.12
N CYS A 58 -26.32 24.77 15.18
CA CYS A 58 -27.44 25.25 15.99
C CYS A 58 -27.08 25.27 17.49
N ARG A 59 -26.37 24.26 17.99
CA ARG A 59 -26.05 24.13 19.42
C ARG A 59 -24.85 24.96 19.87
N PHE A 60 -23.81 25.06 19.04
CA PHE A 60 -22.52 25.64 19.42
C PHE A 60 -22.10 26.83 18.53
N GLY A 61 -22.78 27.06 17.41
CA GLY A 61 -22.37 28.02 16.39
C GLY A 61 -21.12 27.60 15.62
N ALA A 62 -20.53 26.45 15.91
CA ALA A 62 -19.28 26.00 15.29
C ALA A 62 -19.14 24.47 15.37
N THR A 63 -18.54 23.89 14.33
CA THR A 63 -18.06 22.51 14.29
C THR A 63 -16.65 22.41 14.86
N VAL A 64 -16.10 21.19 14.97
CA VAL A 64 -14.74 20.95 15.46
C VAL A 64 -13.70 21.67 14.59
N GLY A 65 -13.76 21.51 13.26
CA GLY A 65 -12.88 22.21 12.34
C GLY A 65 -13.03 23.73 12.44
N LYS A 66 -14.26 24.24 12.50
CA LYS A 66 -14.50 25.69 12.66
C LYS A 66 -13.93 26.22 13.97
N LYS A 67 -14.06 25.49 15.09
CA LYS A 67 -13.43 25.87 16.37
C LYS A 67 -11.90 25.90 16.28
N LEU A 68 -11.28 24.90 15.64
CA LEU A 68 -9.82 24.86 15.45
C LEU A 68 -9.28 26.08 14.71
N PHE A 69 -10.02 26.55 13.71
CA PHE A 69 -9.64 27.73 12.91
C PHE A 69 -10.27 29.05 13.37
N GLY A 70 -10.94 29.06 14.52
CA GLY A 70 -11.54 30.26 15.09
C GLY A 70 -12.64 30.86 14.22
N LEU A 71 -13.58 30.03 13.78
CA LEU A 71 -14.74 30.43 13.02
C LEU A 71 -16.01 30.07 13.78
N ARG A 72 -16.97 30.99 13.76
CA ARG A 72 -18.33 30.79 14.25
C ARG A 72 -19.32 31.23 13.19
N ILE A 73 -20.47 30.58 13.15
CA ILE A 73 -21.61 30.95 12.33
C ILE A 73 -22.67 31.57 13.24
N VAL A 74 -23.15 32.74 12.83
CA VAL A 74 -24.21 33.49 13.52
C VAL A 74 -25.35 33.76 12.54
N SER A 75 -26.57 33.87 13.06
CA SER A 75 -27.72 34.32 12.25
C SER A 75 -27.73 35.83 12.19
N VAL A 76 -28.15 36.39 11.06
CA VAL A 76 -28.36 37.84 10.91
C VAL A 76 -29.54 38.31 11.77
N ASP A 77 -30.53 37.43 11.98
CA ASP A 77 -31.80 37.75 12.62
C ASP A 77 -31.84 37.34 14.12
N GLY A 78 -30.69 37.00 14.74
CA GLY A 78 -30.60 36.61 16.16
C GLY A 78 -30.06 35.20 16.39
N SER A 79 -30.82 34.33 17.08
CA SER A 79 -30.38 32.95 17.33
C SER A 79 -30.44 32.09 16.06
N LEU A 80 -29.43 31.25 15.87
CA LEU A 80 -29.33 30.40 14.69
C LEU A 80 -30.33 29.25 14.79
N ARG A 81 -31.36 29.26 13.92
CA ARG A 81 -32.35 28.19 13.85
C ARG A 81 -31.79 26.98 13.12
N PHE A 82 -32.21 25.77 13.52
CA PHE A 82 -31.78 24.54 12.86
C PHE A 82 -32.08 24.53 11.35
N SER A 83 -33.24 25.04 10.92
CA SER A 83 -33.60 25.13 9.50
C SER A 83 -32.65 26.04 8.70
N GLN A 84 -32.18 27.14 9.30
CA GLN A 84 -31.16 28.01 8.69
C GLN A 84 -29.82 27.29 8.59
N ALA A 85 -29.40 26.64 9.68
CA ALA A 85 -28.16 25.87 9.71
C ALA A 85 -28.17 24.73 8.68
N LEU A 86 -29.28 24.00 8.56
CA LEU A 86 -29.45 22.92 7.60
C LEU A 86 -29.45 23.42 6.16
N LYS A 87 -30.21 24.49 5.87
CA LYS A 87 -30.21 25.11 4.53
C LYS A 87 -28.79 25.54 4.13
N ARG A 88 -28.05 26.11 5.07
CA ARG A 88 -26.64 26.49 4.87
C ARG A 88 -25.78 25.27 4.60
N SER A 89 -25.84 24.24 5.44
CA SER A 89 -25.04 23.02 5.34
C SER A 89 -25.31 22.24 4.06
N CYS A 90 -26.58 22.09 3.65
CA CYS A 90 -26.94 21.47 2.37
C CYS A 90 -26.40 22.29 1.19
N GLY A 91 -26.51 23.63 1.24
CA GLY A 91 -25.94 24.50 0.22
C GLY A 91 -24.41 24.37 0.11
N VAL A 92 -23.72 24.21 1.25
CA VAL A 92 -22.28 23.92 1.29
C VAL A 92 -21.97 22.56 0.69
N PHE A 93 -22.73 21.52 1.02
CA PHE A 93 -22.53 20.18 0.49
C PHE A 93 -22.70 20.14 -1.04
N VAL A 94 -23.79 20.71 -1.56
CA VAL A 94 -24.10 20.69 -2.99
C VAL A 94 -23.22 21.65 -3.78
N LEU A 95 -23.20 22.93 -3.44
CA LEU A 95 -22.51 23.97 -4.24
C LEU A 95 -21.08 24.22 -3.80
N GLY A 96 -20.78 23.98 -2.53
CA GLY A 96 -19.44 24.17 -1.99
C GLY A 96 -18.53 22.96 -2.19
N MET A 97 -19.09 21.75 -2.19
CA MET A 97 -18.35 20.48 -2.27
C MET A 97 -18.76 19.59 -3.46
N GLY A 98 -19.72 20.02 -4.29
CA GLY A 98 -20.13 19.26 -5.47
C GLY A 98 -20.84 17.95 -5.14
N ALA A 99 -21.46 17.84 -3.96
CA ALA A 99 -22.05 16.61 -3.44
C ALA A 99 -21.10 15.40 -3.44
N PHE A 100 -19.78 15.65 -3.35
CA PHE A 100 -18.73 14.62 -3.43
C PHE A 100 -18.71 13.81 -4.74
N LEU A 101 -19.34 14.31 -5.81
CA LEU A 101 -19.19 13.73 -7.15
C LEU A 101 -17.75 13.95 -7.64
N PRO A 102 -17.02 12.92 -8.14
CA PRO A 102 -15.58 12.97 -8.36
C PRO A 102 -15.05 14.18 -9.14
N ALA A 103 -15.69 14.53 -10.27
CA ALA A 103 -15.26 15.69 -11.07
C ALA A 103 -15.70 17.03 -10.47
N VAL A 104 -16.89 17.07 -9.88
CA VAL A 104 -17.48 18.31 -9.36
C VAL A 104 -16.83 18.72 -8.04
N SER A 105 -16.47 17.75 -7.20
CA SER A 105 -15.86 17.98 -5.88
C SER A 105 -14.43 18.54 -5.94
N LEU A 106 -13.77 18.43 -7.11
CA LEU A 106 -12.49 19.09 -7.37
C LEU A 106 -12.67 20.57 -7.72
N ILE A 107 -13.71 20.90 -8.51
CA ILE A 107 -13.91 22.24 -9.07
C ILE A 107 -14.74 23.12 -8.12
N ALA A 108 -15.78 22.56 -7.49
CA ALA A 108 -16.73 23.32 -6.67
C ALA A 108 -16.07 24.06 -5.49
N PRO A 109 -15.12 23.47 -4.73
CA PRO A 109 -14.41 24.20 -3.66
C PRO A 109 -13.57 25.36 -4.20
N ALA A 110 -12.93 25.19 -5.36
CA ALA A 110 -12.15 26.24 -6.01
C ALA A 110 -13.04 27.41 -6.47
N VAL A 111 -14.18 27.10 -7.11
CA VAL A 111 -15.18 28.11 -7.48
C VAL A 111 -15.72 28.82 -6.24
N ALA A 112 -16.07 28.08 -5.19
CA ALA A 112 -16.53 28.63 -3.92
C ALA A 112 -15.50 29.59 -3.29
N PHE A 113 -14.21 29.25 -3.36
CA PHE A 113 -13.12 30.09 -2.88
C PHE A 113 -13.02 31.39 -3.67
N VAL A 114 -13.05 31.32 -5.01
CA VAL A 114 -13.04 32.50 -5.88
C VAL A 114 -14.26 33.39 -5.65
N VAL A 115 -15.45 32.80 -5.51
CA VAL A 115 -16.69 33.52 -5.19
C VAL A 115 -16.57 34.24 -3.85
N LEU A 116 -16.02 33.58 -2.82
CA LEU A 116 -15.82 34.18 -1.51
C LEU A 116 -14.82 35.35 -1.54
N ILE A 117 -13.74 35.26 -2.33
CA ILE A 117 -12.78 36.35 -2.48
C ILE A 117 -13.43 37.53 -3.21
N LYS A 118 -14.07 37.28 -4.35
CA LYS A 118 -14.64 38.33 -5.21
C LYS A 118 -15.87 38.99 -4.60
N ARG A 119 -16.79 38.20 -4.04
CA ARG A 119 -18.09 38.68 -3.54
C ARG A 119 -18.13 38.90 -2.03
N ARG A 120 -17.09 38.51 -1.28
CA ARG A 120 -17.00 38.58 0.20
C ARG A 120 -18.08 37.80 0.97
N LYS A 121 -19.12 37.30 0.29
CA LYS A 121 -20.20 36.44 0.78
C LYS A 121 -20.37 35.22 -0.11
N THR A 122 -20.86 34.13 0.46
CA THR A 122 -21.16 32.90 -0.29
C THR A 122 -22.67 32.74 -0.50
N PRO A 123 -23.11 32.03 -1.55
CA PRO A 123 -24.54 31.86 -1.85
C PRO A 123 -25.33 31.25 -0.67
N TRP A 124 -24.78 30.21 -0.03
CA TRP A 124 -25.42 29.56 1.12
C TRP A 124 -25.48 30.45 2.36
N ASP A 125 -24.52 31.36 2.58
CA ASP A 125 -24.59 32.34 3.67
C ASP A 125 -25.74 33.33 3.42
N ILE A 126 -25.95 33.75 2.16
CA ILE A 126 -27.03 34.66 1.75
C ILE A 126 -28.40 33.97 1.91
N TRP A 127 -28.56 32.77 1.37
CA TRP A 127 -29.86 32.08 1.38
C TRP A 127 -30.30 31.62 2.77
N ALA A 128 -29.34 31.32 3.65
CA ALA A 128 -29.60 30.93 5.02
C ALA A 128 -29.71 32.12 5.99
N LYS A 129 -29.40 33.35 5.52
CA LYS A 129 -29.29 34.56 6.35
C LYS A 129 -28.31 34.37 7.52
N THR A 130 -27.13 33.85 7.21
CA THR A 130 -26.08 33.58 8.19
C THR A 130 -24.79 34.30 7.83
N GLU A 131 -24.01 34.67 8.83
CA GLU A 131 -22.67 35.22 8.64
C GLU A 131 -21.64 34.36 9.38
N SER A 132 -20.39 34.36 8.88
CA SER A 132 -19.29 33.74 9.62
C SER A 132 -18.42 34.82 10.23
N GLU A 133 -18.29 34.73 11.54
CA GLU A 133 -17.43 35.58 12.34
C GLU A 133 -16.12 34.87 12.64
N ALA A 134 -15.03 35.64 12.66
CA ALA A 134 -13.73 35.16 13.07
C ALA A 134 -13.55 35.40 14.58
N CYS A 135 -13.30 34.34 15.31
CA CYS A 135 -12.98 34.35 16.72
C CYS A 135 -11.45 34.26 16.94
N LYS A 136 -10.97 34.74 18.08
CA LYS A 136 -9.58 34.57 18.48
C LYS A 136 -9.32 33.07 18.79
N THR A 137 -8.30 32.50 18.17
CA THR A 137 -7.82 31.14 18.45
C THR A 137 -6.72 31.15 19.50
N GLY A 138 -6.80 30.25 20.48
CA GLY A 138 -5.73 30.05 21.46
C GLY A 138 -4.51 29.32 20.88
N VAL A 139 -3.41 29.27 21.65
CA VAL A 139 -2.21 28.51 21.27
C VAL A 139 -2.51 27.02 21.18
N PHE A 140 -3.28 26.48 22.13
CA PHE A 140 -3.69 25.07 22.14
C PHE A 140 -4.42 24.64 20.85
N THR A 141 -5.39 25.42 20.37
CA THR A 141 -6.13 25.11 19.14
C THR A 141 -5.22 25.09 17.90
N LYS A 142 -4.15 25.90 17.89
CA LYS A 142 -3.17 25.90 16.80
C LYS A 142 -2.27 24.66 16.86
N ILE A 143 -1.79 24.30 18.05
CA ILE A 143 -1.01 23.07 18.26
C ILE A 143 -1.82 21.86 17.82
N LEU A 144 -3.10 21.78 18.22
CA LEU A 144 -4.00 20.69 17.85
C LEU A 144 -4.23 20.62 16.33
N ALA A 145 -4.40 21.77 15.66
CA ALA A 145 -4.51 21.81 14.21
C ALA A 145 -3.22 21.33 13.53
N VAL A 146 -2.05 21.82 13.95
CA VAL A 146 -0.75 21.39 13.39
C VAL A 146 -0.53 19.89 13.59
N GLY A 147 -0.78 19.38 14.80
CA GLY A 147 -0.68 17.95 15.10
C GLY A 147 -1.60 17.09 14.23
N PHE A 148 -2.84 17.53 14.01
CA PHE A 148 -3.78 16.84 13.14
C PHE A 148 -3.27 16.73 11.70
N TYR A 149 -2.77 17.81 11.09
CA TYR A 149 -2.23 17.75 9.72
C TYR A 149 -0.91 16.98 9.64
N ALA A 150 -0.05 17.05 10.67
CA ALA A 150 1.16 16.23 10.73
C ALA A 150 0.82 14.73 10.76
N PHE A 151 -0.20 14.35 11.55
CA PHE A 151 -0.72 12.98 11.57
C PHE A 151 -1.27 12.54 10.20
N LEU A 152 -2.02 13.39 9.51
CA LEU A 152 -2.52 13.09 8.16
C LEU A 152 -1.39 12.87 7.14
N LEU A 153 -0.37 13.74 7.16
CA LEU A 153 0.78 13.61 6.27
C LEU A 153 1.55 12.32 6.53
N PHE A 154 1.80 12.02 7.81
CA PHE A 154 2.45 10.76 8.20
C PHE A 154 1.64 9.54 7.74
N GLY A 155 0.33 9.53 8.00
CA GLY A 155 -0.57 8.47 7.56
C GLY A 155 -0.55 8.28 6.04
N SER A 156 -0.66 9.37 5.28
CA SER A 156 -0.61 9.29 3.80
C SER A 156 0.72 8.76 3.28
N SER A 157 1.85 9.13 3.89
CA SER A 157 3.17 8.62 3.53
C SER A 157 3.27 7.12 3.77
N MET A 158 2.76 6.65 4.91
CA MET A 158 2.68 5.23 5.23
C MET A 158 1.80 4.45 4.24
N THR A 159 0.63 4.98 3.87
CA THR A 159 -0.25 4.32 2.89
C THR A 159 0.39 4.23 1.51
N VAL A 160 1.07 5.30 1.05
CA VAL A 160 1.78 5.29 -0.24
C VAL A 160 2.90 4.26 -0.24
N ARG A 161 3.70 4.20 0.83
CA ARG A 161 4.75 3.17 0.98
C ARG A 161 4.16 1.76 0.91
N HIS A 162 3.11 1.50 1.69
CA HIS A 162 2.49 0.18 1.71
C HIS A 162 1.84 -0.21 0.37
N ALA A 163 1.25 0.75 -0.35
CA ALA A 163 0.70 0.52 -1.68
C ALA A 163 1.78 0.20 -2.71
N LEU A 164 2.93 0.89 -2.64
CA LEU A 164 4.08 0.62 -3.50
C LEU A 164 4.71 -0.75 -3.19
N ASP A 165 4.89 -1.08 -1.92
CA ASP A 165 5.41 -2.38 -1.48
C ASP A 165 4.51 -3.52 -1.95
N ARG A 166 3.18 -3.33 -1.83
CA ARG A 166 2.20 -4.30 -2.32
C ARG A 166 2.28 -4.46 -3.83
N GLU A 167 2.57 -3.44 -4.62
CA GLU A 167 2.66 -3.61 -6.06
C GLU A 167 3.95 -4.32 -6.51
N LEU A 168 5.04 -4.20 -5.76
CA LEU A 168 6.35 -4.74 -6.16
C LEU A 168 6.56 -6.21 -5.79
N HIS A 169 5.84 -6.77 -4.80
CA HIS A 169 5.81 -8.21 -4.44
C HIS A 169 7.18 -8.93 -4.47
N LEU A 170 8.27 -8.24 -4.10
CA LEU A 170 9.64 -8.77 -4.21
C LEU A 170 9.84 -10.03 -3.36
N GLN A 171 9.35 -9.99 -2.13
CA GLN A 171 9.44 -11.10 -1.18
C GLN A 171 8.59 -12.31 -1.61
N GLU A 172 7.33 -12.09 -2.01
CA GLU A 172 6.45 -13.17 -2.48
C GLU A 172 7.01 -13.85 -3.75
N THR A 173 7.65 -13.08 -4.63
CA THR A 173 8.31 -13.61 -5.83
C THR A 173 9.46 -14.55 -5.47
N TYR A 174 10.29 -14.16 -4.49
CA TYR A 174 11.39 -15.00 -4.00
C TYR A 174 10.86 -16.26 -3.29
N GLU A 175 9.94 -16.09 -2.34
CA GLU A 175 9.37 -17.21 -1.58
C GLU A 175 8.64 -18.21 -2.49
N GLY A 176 7.87 -17.74 -3.46
CA GLY A 176 7.19 -18.61 -4.42
C GLY A 176 8.14 -19.42 -5.28
N LEU A 177 9.30 -18.85 -5.63
CA LEU A 177 10.31 -19.53 -6.44
C LEU A 177 11.06 -20.60 -5.65
N GLU A 178 11.42 -20.29 -4.39
CA GLU A 178 12.01 -21.25 -3.46
C GLU A 178 11.05 -22.40 -3.13
N GLN A 179 9.78 -22.08 -2.83
CA GLN A 179 8.74 -23.09 -2.60
C GLN A 179 8.52 -23.98 -3.82
N ALA A 180 8.40 -23.41 -5.02
CA ALA A 180 8.24 -24.20 -6.25
C ALA A 180 9.39 -25.18 -6.46
N TYR A 181 10.64 -24.77 -6.15
CA TYR A 181 11.79 -25.66 -6.16
C TYR A 181 11.68 -26.77 -5.11
N LEU A 182 11.39 -26.41 -3.85
CA LEU A 182 11.33 -27.35 -2.72
C LEU A 182 10.22 -28.39 -2.86
N GLU A 183 9.08 -28.02 -3.43
CA GLU A 183 7.93 -28.91 -3.63
C GLU A 183 8.06 -29.76 -4.90
N THR A 184 8.66 -29.23 -5.95
CA THR A 184 8.65 -29.90 -7.27
C THR A 184 9.96 -30.60 -7.60
N LEU A 185 11.07 -29.86 -7.57
CA LEU A 185 12.36 -30.37 -8.07
C LEU A 185 13.12 -31.14 -6.99
N ARG A 186 13.12 -30.65 -5.75
CA ARG A 186 13.88 -31.27 -4.66
C ARG A 186 13.48 -32.73 -4.41
N PRO A 187 12.20 -33.10 -4.31
CA PRO A 187 11.82 -34.50 -4.04
C PRO A 187 12.28 -35.43 -5.16
N LEU A 188 12.15 -34.99 -6.42
CA LEU A 188 12.57 -35.77 -7.59
C LEU A 188 14.08 -35.96 -7.66
N ILE A 189 14.85 -34.92 -7.28
CA ILE A 189 16.31 -34.99 -7.17
C ILE A 189 16.71 -35.97 -6.07
N VAL A 190 16.11 -35.88 -4.88
CA VAL A 190 16.39 -36.78 -3.75
C VAL A 190 16.02 -38.22 -4.07
N GLU A 191 14.88 -38.45 -4.72
CA GLU A 191 14.47 -39.78 -5.19
C GLU A 191 15.47 -40.35 -6.21
N THR A 192 15.98 -39.51 -7.09
CA THR A 192 16.99 -39.90 -8.09
C THR A 192 18.35 -40.17 -7.44
N LEU A 193 18.71 -39.44 -6.39
CA LEU A 193 19.92 -39.60 -5.60
C LEU A 193 19.70 -40.60 -4.45
N SER A 194 19.15 -41.79 -4.75
CA SER A 194 18.98 -42.85 -3.75
C SER A 194 20.26 -43.68 -3.57
N PRO A 195 20.40 -44.44 -2.47
CA PRO A 195 21.49 -45.42 -2.33
C PRO A 195 21.53 -46.45 -3.48
N GLU A 196 20.38 -46.76 -4.07
CA GLU A 196 20.20 -47.71 -5.17
C GLU A 196 20.62 -47.12 -6.54
N ALA A 197 20.76 -45.80 -6.66
CA ALA A 197 21.12 -45.13 -7.91
C ALA A 197 22.49 -45.58 -8.46
N VAL A 198 23.36 -46.08 -7.58
CA VAL A 198 24.68 -46.64 -7.88
C VAL A 198 24.60 -47.92 -8.73
N GLU A 199 23.47 -48.64 -8.70
CA GLU A 199 23.29 -49.85 -9.51
C GLU A 199 23.09 -49.55 -11.00
N LYS A 200 22.54 -48.36 -11.32
CA LYS A 200 22.25 -47.91 -12.69
C LYS A 200 22.81 -46.50 -12.93
N PRO A 201 24.15 -46.33 -12.91
CA PRO A 201 24.79 -45.01 -12.94
C PRO A 201 24.43 -44.20 -14.18
N ARG A 202 24.28 -44.84 -15.34
CA ARG A 202 23.89 -44.19 -16.60
C ARG A 202 22.47 -43.61 -16.56
N GLU A 203 21.52 -44.31 -15.92
CA GLU A 203 20.14 -43.85 -15.80
C GLU A 203 20.04 -42.65 -14.83
N ALA A 204 20.75 -42.75 -13.70
CA ALA A 204 20.85 -41.65 -12.73
C ALA A 204 21.48 -40.40 -13.36
N ARG A 205 22.57 -40.55 -14.12
CA ARG A 205 23.25 -39.45 -14.83
C ARG A 205 22.31 -38.70 -15.78
N LEU A 206 21.57 -39.42 -16.62
CA LEU A 206 20.62 -38.81 -17.57
C LEU A 206 19.48 -38.06 -16.87
N LYS A 207 19.02 -38.53 -15.70
CA LYS A 207 18.01 -37.83 -14.89
C LYS A 207 18.59 -36.54 -14.29
N LEU A 208 19.84 -36.58 -13.80
CA LEU A 208 20.54 -35.40 -13.27
C LEU A 208 20.79 -34.32 -14.33
N GLU A 209 21.20 -34.71 -15.55
CA GLU A 209 21.34 -33.77 -16.69
C GLU A 209 20.02 -33.04 -16.98
N ARG A 210 18.88 -33.75 -16.91
CA ARG A 210 17.55 -33.15 -17.06
C ARG A 210 17.23 -32.17 -15.94
N PHE A 211 17.56 -32.48 -14.69
CA PHE A 211 17.35 -31.55 -13.58
C PHE A 211 18.23 -30.30 -13.69
N GLN A 212 19.47 -30.42 -14.14
CA GLN A 212 20.31 -29.25 -14.42
C GLN A 212 19.72 -28.34 -15.50
N ALA A 213 19.17 -28.93 -16.57
CA ALA A 213 18.48 -28.17 -17.62
C ALA A 213 17.24 -27.44 -17.07
N LEU A 214 16.45 -28.10 -16.21
CA LEU A 214 15.29 -27.51 -15.55
C LEU A 214 15.69 -26.39 -14.58
N ILE A 215 16.76 -26.55 -13.80
CA ILE A 215 17.29 -25.51 -12.91
C ILE A 215 17.77 -24.31 -13.73
N ALA A 216 18.44 -24.52 -14.85
CA ALA A 216 18.87 -23.45 -15.74
C ALA A 216 17.67 -22.70 -16.35
N GLU A 217 16.59 -23.42 -16.69
CA GLU A 217 15.32 -22.83 -17.12
C GLU A 217 14.67 -21.99 -16.02
N LYS A 218 14.53 -22.52 -14.80
CA LYS A 218 13.98 -21.79 -13.65
C LYS A 218 14.79 -20.56 -13.27
N ARG A 219 16.12 -20.63 -13.38
CA ARG A 219 16.99 -19.46 -13.21
C ARG A 219 16.72 -18.38 -14.26
N ARG A 220 16.47 -18.75 -15.53
CA ARG A 220 16.10 -17.79 -16.58
C ARG A 220 14.75 -17.15 -16.32
N GLU A 221 13.75 -17.94 -15.93
CA GLU A 221 12.43 -17.43 -15.53
C GLU A 221 12.56 -16.41 -14.39
N ALA A 222 13.29 -16.76 -13.32
CA ALA A 222 13.52 -15.86 -12.18
C ALA A 222 14.18 -14.54 -12.61
N THR A 223 15.17 -14.64 -13.50
CA THR A 223 15.88 -13.45 -14.02
C THR A 223 14.94 -12.54 -14.81
N ALA A 224 14.09 -13.12 -15.67
CA ALA A 224 13.11 -12.35 -16.45
C ALA A 224 12.11 -11.61 -15.54
N VAL A 225 11.67 -12.25 -14.46
CA VAL A 225 10.78 -11.61 -13.47
C VAL A 225 11.49 -10.45 -12.76
N TYR A 226 12.75 -10.62 -12.35
CA TYR A 226 13.51 -9.54 -11.74
C TYR A 226 13.73 -8.36 -12.69
N ASP A 227 14.02 -8.63 -13.97
CA ASP A 227 14.19 -7.58 -14.99
C ASP A 227 12.86 -6.84 -15.25
N GLU A 228 11.71 -7.54 -15.22
CA GLU A 228 10.38 -6.91 -15.29
C GLU A 228 10.13 -5.97 -14.10
N ILE A 229 10.42 -6.44 -12.88
CA ILE A 229 10.29 -5.63 -11.65
C ILE A 229 11.24 -4.42 -11.69
N GLU A 230 12.48 -4.60 -12.16
CA GLU A 230 13.44 -3.51 -12.36
C GLU A 230 12.89 -2.45 -13.33
N GLY A 231 12.22 -2.88 -14.41
CA GLY A 231 11.53 -2.00 -15.33
C GLY A 231 10.41 -1.19 -14.66
N ARG A 232 9.62 -1.83 -13.78
CA ARG A 232 8.56 -1.15 -13.01
C ARG A 232 9.13 -0.16 -11.99
N ILE A 233 10.21 -0.52 -11.28
CA ILE A 233 10.92 0.38 -10.38
C ILE A 233 11.47 1.59 -11.16
N SER A 234 12.05 1.35 -12.33
CA SER A 234 12.62 2.39 -13.18
C SER A 234 11.57 3.40 -13.68
N ALA A 235 10.30 3.00 -13.78
CA ALA A 235 9.19 3.88 -14.12
C ALA A 235 8.76 4.82 -12.98
N LEU A 236 9.25 4.63 -11.74
CA LEU A 236 8.94 5.52 -10.62
C LEU A 236 9.56 6.92 -10.82
N PRO A 237 8.81 8.01 -10.56
CA PRO A 237 9.22 9.37 -10.92
C PRO A 237 10.36 9.94 -10.06
N SER A 238 10.63 9.37 -8.88
CA SER A 238 11.63 9.89 -7.94
C SER A 238 12.75 8.87 -7.70
N GLU A 239 13.99 9.30 -7.85
CA GLU A 239 15.19 8.50 -7.54
C GLU A 239 15.24 8.08 -6.06
N GLN A 240 14.80 8.95 -5.14
CA GLN A 240 14.74 8.65 -3.72
C GLN A 240 13.75 7.52 -3.40
N LEU A 241 12.71 7.36 -4.23
CA LEU A 241 11.78 6.24 -4.11
C LEU A 241 12.36 4.96 -4.74
N ARG A 242 13.14 5.07 -5.81
CA ARG A 242 13.75 3.91 -6.51
C ARG A 242 14.84 3.22 -5.70
N LEU A 243 15.71 3.99 -5.06
CA LEU A 243 16.93 3.49 -4.41
C LEU A 243 16.70 2.33 -3.41
N PRO A 244 15.74 2.40 -2.46
CA PRO A 244 15.50 1.29 -1.54
C PRO A 244 15.07 0.01 -2.28
N TYR A 245 14.18 0.12 -3.27
CA TYR A 245 13.69 -1.02 -4.03
C TYR A 245 14.75 -1.65 -4.94
N LEU A 246 15.62 -0.84 -5.55
CA LEU A 246 16.74 -1.37 -6.34
C LEU A 246 17.75 -2.13 -5.45
N THR A 247 18.01 -1.60 -4.25
CA THR A 247 18.89 -2.25 -3.28
C THR A 247 18.31 -3.60 -2.85
N GLU A 248 17.02 -3.62 -2.52
CA GLU A 248 16.31 -4.83 -2.12
C GLU A 248 16.21 -5.86 -3.25
N LEU A 249 15.84 -5.44 -4.47
CA LEU A 249 15.81 -6.28 -5.67
C LEU A 249 17.18 -6.92 -5.94
N SER A 250 18.26 -6.15 -5.82
CA SER A 250 19.62 -6.67 -6.03
C SER A 250 20.01 -7.74 -5.01
N ALA A 251 19.59 -7.57 -3.75
CA ALA A 251 19.81 -8.56 -2.70
C ALA A 251 19.07 -9.87 -3.00
N TYR A 252 17.80 -9.78 -3.43
CA TYR A 252 17.02 -10.97 -3.82
C TYR A 252 17.59 -11.66 -5.05
N ARG A 253 17.99 -10.89 -6.08
CA ARG A 253 18.62 -11.42 -7.28
C ARG A 253 19.90 -12.20 -6.94
N ASP A 254 20.73 -11.66 -6.06
CA ASP A 254 21.95 -12.32 -5.59
C ASP A 254 21.67 -13.59 -4.80
N MET A 255 20.68 -13.56 -3.90
CA MET A 255 20.28 -14.72 -3.11
C MET A 255 19.78 -15.87 -4.00
N THR A 256 18.90 -15.58 -4.94
CA THR A 256 18.39 -16.55 -5.93
C THR A 256 19.50 -17.12 -6.81
N ASN A 257 20.43 -16.27 -7.27
CA ASN A 257 21.57 -16.72 -8.06
C ASN A 257 22.49 -17.66 -7.27
N ARG A 258 22.78 -17.33 -6.01
CA ARG A 258 23.60 -18.18 -5.14
C ARG A 258 22.93 -19.52 -4.87
N PHE A 259 21.62 -19.52 -4.63
CA PHE A 259 20.83 -20.72 -4.41
C PHE A 259 20.94 -21.70 -5.58
N PHE A 260 20.56 -21.28 -6.80
CA PHE A 260 20.64 -22.16 -7.97
C PHE A 260 22.07 -22.52 -8.37
N PHE A 261 23.03 -21.64 -8.14
CA PHE A 261 24.43 -21.93 -8.40
C PHE A 261 24.95 -23.04 -7.48
N ALA A 262 24.66 -22.96 -6.18
CA ALA A 262 25.02 -24.01 -5.23
C ALA A 262 24.37 -25.35 -5.60
N GLU A 263 23.10 -25.33 -6.00
CA GLU A 263 22.41 -26.55 -6.43
C GLU A 263 23.01 -27.14 -7.71
N SER A 264 23.29 -26.30 -8.71
CA SER A 264 23.93 -26.73 -9.95
C SER A 264 25.30 -27.38 -9.70
N ILE A 265 26.09 -26.83 -8.77
CA ILE A 265 27.38 -27.43 -8.38
C ILE A 265 27.15 -28.81 -7.77
N ARG A 266 26.24 -28.92 -6.79
CA ARG A 266 25.95 -30.19 -6.11
C ARG A 266 25.55 -31.28 -7.10
N LEU A 267 24.66 -30.98 -8.04
CA LEU A 267 24.24 -31.94 -9.07
C LEU A 267 25.39 -32.30 -10.04
N SER A 268 26.23 -31.33 -10.42
CA SER A 268 27.38 -31.58 -11.31
C SER A 268 28.41 -32.53 -10.69
N LEU A 269 28.59 -32.48 -9.36
CA LEU A 269 29.45 -33.40 -8.63
C LEU A 269 28.93 -34.84 -8.70
N PHE A 270 27.62 -35.04 -8.48
CA PHE A 270 26.99 -36.35 -8.62
C PHE A 270 27.05 -36.88 -10.05
N GLU A 271 26.78 -36.02 -11.04
CA GLU A 271 26.88 -36.38 -12.45
C GLU A 271 28.27 -36.90 -12.82
N LYS A 272 29.31 -36.19 -12.35
CA LYS A 272 30.71 -36.59 -12.57
C LYS A 272 31.03 -37.93 -11.89
N LEU A 273 30.58 -38.14 -10.65
CA LEU A 273 30.76 -39.41 -9.94
C LEU A 273 30.11 -40.57 -10.72
N PHE A 274 28.88 -40.40 -11.21
CA PHE A 274 28.21 -41.42 -12.01
C PHE A 274 28.91 -41.69 -13.35
N ALA A 275 29.44 -40.65 -14.01
CA ALA A 275 30.22 -40.81 -15.24
C ALA A 275 31.50 -41.62 -15.01
N GLU A 276 32.22 -41.37 -13.91
CA GLU A 276 33.41 -42.13 -13.55
C GLU A 276 33.06 -43.58 -13.20
N MET A 277 31.97 -43.82 -12.46
CA MET A 277 31.48 -45.17 -12.15
C MET A 277 31.09 -45.98 -13.40
N GLU A 278 30.58 -45.33 -14.45
CA GLU A 278 30.24 -46.00 -15.72
C GLU A 278 31.49 -46.58 -16.43
N THR A 279 32.65 -45.96 -16.21
CA THR A 279 33.92 -46.32 -16.87
C THR A 279 34.88 -47.12 -16.01
N ALA A 280 34.65 -47.18 -14.69
CA ALA A 280 35.55 -47.81 -13.74
C ALA A 280 35.47 -49.34 -13.76
N GLN A 281 36.64 -49.99 -13.71
CA GLN A 281 36.76 -51.45 -13.65
C GLN A 281 36.46 -52.01 -12.24
N ASP A 282 36.67 -51.21 -11.20
CA ASP A 282 36.25 -51.45 -9.81
C ASP A 282 35.72 -50.13 -9.19
N PRO A 283 34.39 -49.97 -9.05
CA PRO A 283 33.81 -48.73 -8.56
C PRO A 283 33.75 -48.60 -7.03
N ALA A 284 34.29 -49.55 -6.24
CA ALA A 284 34.07 -49.59 -4.78
C ALA A 284 34.39 -48.27 -4.04
N ALA A 285 35.54 -47.65 -4.34
CA ALA A 285 35.94 -46.38 -3.74
C ALA A 285 35.05 -45.19 -4.18
N LEU A 286 34.55 -45.21 -5.42
CA LEU A 286 33.62 -44.20 -5.92
C LEU A 286 32.25 -44.32 -5.24
N ARG A 287 31.81 -45.54 -4.91
CA ARG A 287 30.56 -45.78 -4.19
C ARG A 287 30.61 -45.22 -2.78
N GLU A 288 31.72 -45.40 -2.08
CA GLU A 288 31.94 -44.83 -0.74
C GLU A 288 31.94 -43.30 -0.79
N ALA A 289 32.63 -42.71 -1.77
CA ALA A 289 32.62 -41.26 -2.00
C ALA A 289 31.21 -40.73 -2.30
N TYR A 290 30.43 -41.44 -3.11
CA TYR A 290 29.03 -41.10 -3.40
C TYR A 290 28.16 -41.12 -2.14
N MET A 291 28.26 -42.16 -1.32
CA MET A 291 27.46 -42.27 -0.09
C MET A 291 27.78 -41.14 0.89
N SER A 292 29.06 -40.78 1.04
CA SER A 292 29.47 -39.63 1.86
C SER A 292 28.91 -38.30 1.34
N GLN A 293 28.93 -38.08 0.01
CA GLN A 293 28.35 -36.88 -0.59
C GLN A 293 26.83 -36.85 -0.49
N LEU A 294 26.17 -38.00 -0.61
CA LEU A 294 24.73 -38.14 -0.45
C LEU A 294 24.30 -37.79 0.99
N GLU A 295 25.00 -38.31 2.00
CA GLU A 295 24.76 -37.95 3.40
C GLU A 295 24.94 -36.45 3.63
N ALA A 296 26.00 -35.84 3.11
CA ALA A 296 26.23 -34.40 3.21
C ALA A 296 25.14 -33.58 2.50
N TYR A 297 24.64 -34.06 1.36
CA TYR A 297 23.54 -33.42 0.61
C TYR A 297 22.23 -33.46 1.39
N LEU A 298 21.90 -34.61 1.99
CA LEU A 298 20.67 -34.79 2.77
C LEU A 298 20.73 -34.00 4.10
N VAL A 299 21.86 -34.03 4.81
CA VAL A 299 22.05 -33.34 6.11
C VAL A 299 22.20 -31.82 5.95
N GLY A 300 22.86 -31.35 4.89
CA GLY A 300 23.04 -29.92 4.60
C GLY A 300 21.79 -29.22 4.06
N THR A 301 20.61 -29.84 4.19
CA THR A 301 19.32 -29.31 3.70
C THR A 301 18.20 -29.32 4.76
N ASP A 302 18.54 -29.52 6.03
CA ASP A 302 17.72 -29.15 7.21
C ASP A 302 18.15 -27.78 7.76
#